data_AF-A0AAE0E6P4-F1
#
_entry.id   AF-A0AAE0E6P4-F1
#
_cell.length_a   1.000
_cell.length_b   1.000
_cell.length_c   1.000
_cell.angle_alpha   90.00
_cell.angle_beta   90.00
_cell.angle_gamma   90.00
#
_symmetry.space_group_name_H-M   'P 1'
#
loop_
_entity.id
_entity.type
_entity.pdbx_description
1 polymer ?
#
loop_
_entity_poly.entity_id
_entity_poly.type
_entity_poly.pdbx_seq_one_letter_code
_entity_poly.pdbx_strand_id
1 'polypeptide(L)'
;MGPVRVTNLVYPVENNRSFNDKYYTRSLANGENYDRPWLVYSQLKNKVFCFCCVLFKNGLSSPLTNANQGYNDWGNISGRLVEHEKSSSHMLSMKAWKETELRLKKIVTIDVSHEKAINKEKEYWKDVL
;
A
#
# COMPACT_ATOMS: atom_id res chain seq x y z
N MET A 1 3.50 3.28 -6.39
CA MET A 1 3.70 1.84 -6.27
C MET A 1 3.44 1.43 -4.84
N GLY A 2 2.17 1.22 -4.46
CA GLY A 2 1.85 0.55 -3.19
C GLY A 2 2.10 -0.96 -3.29
N PRO A 3 1.81 -1.73 -2.23
CA PRO A 3 1.85 -3.19 -2.28
C PRO A 3 1.02 -3.70 -3.46
N VAL A 4 1.58 -4.64 -4.23
CA VAL A 4 0.86 -5.28 -5.32
C VAL A 4 -0.25 -6.12 -4.72
N ARG A 5 -1.50 -5.84 -5.10
CA ARG A 5 -2.63 -6.68 -4.72
C ARG A 5 -2.57 -7.96 -5.54
N VAL A 6 -2.69 -9.09 -4.86
CA VAL A 6 -2.84 -10.37 -5.54
C VAL A 6 -4.25 -10.42 -6.13
N THR A 7 -4.37 -10.73 -7.41
CA THR A 7 -5.65 -10.91 -8.09
C THR A 7 -6.12 -12.36 -7.95
N ASN A 8 -7.43 -12.61 -8.10
CA ASN A 8 -8.04 -13.96 -8.01
C ASN A 8 -7.94 -14.64 -6.63
N LEU A 9 -8.01 -13.86 -5.56
CA LEU A 9 -8.05 -14.42 -4.22
C LEU A 9 -9.42 -15.01 -3.90
N VAL A 10 -9.45 -16.25 -3.44
CA VAL A 10 -10.63 -16.81 -2.77
C VAL A 10 -10.59 -16.36 -1.31
N TYR A 11 -11.62 -15.64 -0.88
CA TYR A 11 -11.74 -15.13 0.48
C TYR A 11 -12.45 -16.16 1.37
N PRO A 12 -11.82 -16.62 2.47
CA PRO A 12 -12.47 -17.51 3.43
C PRO A 12 -13.73 -16.88 3.99
N VAL A 13 -14.80 -17.68 4.07
CA VAL A 13 -16.07 -17.26 4.65
C VAL A 13 -16.08 -17.61 6.14
N GLU A 14 -16.28 -16.61 6.98
CA GLU A 14 -16.46 -16.74 8.43
C GLU A 14 -17.83 -16.16 8.79
N ASN A 15 -18.69 -16.94 9.46
CA ASN A 15 -20.05 -16.52 9.85
C ASN A 15 -20.88 -15.97 8.69
N ASN A 16 -20.83 -16.64 7.53
CA ASN A 16 -21.51 -16.25 6.30
C ASN A 16 -21.08 -14.87 5.74
N ARG A 17 -19.89 -14.39 6.13
CA ARG A 17 -19.30 -13.14 5.65
C ARG A 17 -17.84 -13.36 5.26
N SER A 18 -17.37 -12.61 4.29
CA SER A 18 -15.98 -12.65 3.85
C SER A 18 -15.52 -11.26 3.41
N PHE A 19 -14.22 -11.11 3.21
CA PHE A 19 -13.72 -10.00 2.41
C PHE A 19 -14.24 -10.08 0.97
N ASN A 20 -14.29 -8.93 0.29
CA ASN A 20 -14.72 -8.79 -1.10
C ASN A 20 -13.97 -7.62 -1.75
N ASP A 21 -13.65 -7.75 -3.04
CA ASP A 21 -12.89 -6.75 -3.79
C ASP A 21 -13.53 -5.36 -3.82
N LYS A 22 -14.86 -5.28 -3.63
CA LYS A 22 -15.57 -3.99 -3.51
C LYS A 22 -15.02 -3.10 -2.40
N TYR A 23 -14.39 -3.67 -1.37
CA TYR A 23 -13.80 -2.88 -0.28
C TYR A 23 -12.52 -2.13 -0.72
N TYR A 24 -11.92 -2.51 -1.84
CA TYR A 24 -10.81 -1.75 -2.43
C TYR A 24 -11.25 -0.43 -3.05
N THR A 25 -12.53 -0.24 -3.35
CA THR A 25 -13.03 1.01 -3.89
C THR A 25 -13.95 1.71 -2.91
N ARG A 26 -14.02 3.04 -3.02
CA ARG A 26 -15.01 3.87 -2.36
C ARG A 26 -15.82 4.61 -3.42
N SER A 27 -17.13 4.51 -3.33
CA SER A 27 -18.03 5.35 -4.10
C SER A 27 -18.23 6.71 -3.42
N LEU A 28 -18.03 7.78 -4.17
CA LEU A 28 -18.23 9.16 -3.77
C LEU A 28 -19.66 9.60 -4.09
N ALA A 29 -20.12 10.68 -3.45
CA ALA A 29 -21.48 11.21 -3.65
C ALA A 29 -21.72 11.72 -5.09
N ASN A 30 -20.65 12.06 -5.81
CA ASN A 30 -20.68 12.44 -7.22
C ASN A 30 -20.73 11.23 -8.18
N GLY A 31 -20.80 10.00 -7.67
CA GLY A 31 -20.84 8.78 -8.47
C GLY A 31 -19.45 8.25 -8.89
N GLU A 32 -18.36 8.96 -8.57
CA GLU A 32 -17.02 8.50 -8.87
C GLU A 32 -16.57 7.39 -7.91
N ASN A 33 -15.78 6.45 -8.43
CA ASN A 33 -15.15 5.41 -7.62
C ASN A 33 -13.67 5.72 -7.44
N TYR A 34 -13.24 5.79 -6.18
CA TYR A 34 -11.85 6.03 -5.81
C TYR A 34 -11.23 4.74 -5.27
N ASP A 35 -10.09 4.34 -5.83
CA ASP A 35 -9.34 3.19 -5.33
C ASP A 35 -8.68 3.48 -3.98
N ARG A 36 -8.61 2.48 -3.09
CA ARG A 36 -7.92 2.53 -1.79
C ARG A 36 -6.56 1.86 -1.90
N PRO A 37 -5.52 2.48 -2.50
CA PRO A 37 -4.23 1.84 -2.73
C PRO A 37 -3.51 1.44 -1.43
N TRP A 38 -3.95 1.99 -0.29
CA TRP A 38 -3.44 1.71 1.05
C TRP A 38 -3.96 0.41 1.67
N LEU A 39 -5.06 -0.14 1.17
CA LEU A 39 -5.71 -1.32 1.72
C LEU A 39 -5.05 -2.60 1.20
N VAL A 40 -4.62 -3.45 2.12
CA VAL A 40 -4.01 -4.75 1.82
C VAL A 40 -4.75 -5.85 2.57
N TYR A 41 -5.04 -6.95 1.88
CA TYR A 41 -5.60 -8.15 2.47
C TYR A 41 -4.51 -9.22 2.65
N SER A 42 -4.49 -9.89 3.79
CA SER A 42 -3.61 -11.01 4.09
C SER A 42 -4.42 -12.30 4.12
N GLN A 43 -4.18 -13.19 3.17
CA GLN A 43 -4.81 -14.53 3.14
C GLN A 43 -4.46 -15.35 4.37
N LEU A 44 -3.17 -15.35 4.77
CA LEU A 44 -2.68 -16.14 5.90
C LEU A 44 -3.39 -15.77 7.21
N LYS A 45 -3.74 -14.49 7.38
CA LYS A 45 -4.40 -13.99 8.61
C LYS A 45 -5.90 -13.79 8.45
N ASN A 46 -6.45 -13.97 7.25
CA ASN A 46 -7.82 -13.59 6.88
C ASN A 46 -8.20 -12.17 7.38
N LYS A 47 -7.32 -11.18 7.13
CA LYS A 47 -7.41 -9.83 7.73
C LYS A 47 -6.95 -8.74 6.76
N VAL A 48 -7.49 -7.54 6.92
CA VAL A 48 -7.04 -6.35 6.20
C VAL A 48 -6.23 -5.39 7.05
N PHE A 49 -5.38 -4.61 6.38
CA PHE A 49 -4.45 -3.67 6.99
C PHE A 49 -4.32 -2.41 6.12
N CYS A 50 -4.01 -1.28 6.75
CA CYS A 50 -3.48 -0.10 6.09
C CYS A 50 -1.95 -0.21 6.02
N PHE A 51 -1.37 -0.44 4.84
CA PHE A 51 0.07 -0.70 4.75
C PHE A 51 0.89 0.52 5.19
N CYS A 52 0.52 1.72 4.77
CA CYS A 52 1.29 2.93 5.11
C CYS A 52 1.21 3.20 6.62
N CYS A 53 0.04 2.98 7.23
CA CYS A 53 -0.15 3.18 8.66
C CYS A 53 0.63 2.17 9.50
N VAL A 54 0.70 0.92 9.03
CA VAL A 54 1.53 -0.13 9.65
C VAL A 54 3.02 0.22 9.58
N LEU A 55 3.48 0.81 8.47
CA LEU A 55 4.89 1.17 8.26
C LEU A 55 5.33 2.38 9.10
N PHE A 56 4.54 3.46 9.12
CA PHE A 56 4.96 4.74 9.71
C PHE A 56 4.46 4.97 11.15
N LYS A 57 3.55 4.12 11.67
CA LYS A 57 3.11 4.07 13.08
C LYS A 57 2.95 5.45 13.76
N ASN A 58 2.04 6.28 13.26
CA ASN A 58 1.79 7.64 13.76
C ASN A 58 0.94 7.71 15.05
N GLY A 59 1.25 6.90 16.06
CA GLY A 59 0.74 7.02 17.44
C GLY A 59 -0.71 6.58 17.72
N LEU A 60 -1.60 6.53 16.72
CA LEU A 60 -2.97 6.04 16.89
C LEU A 60 -3.08 4.53 16.61
N SER A 61 -3.39 3.77 17.66
CA SER A 61 -3.64 2.34 17.57
C SER A 61 -5.07 2.08 17.08
N SER A 62 -5.18 1.39 15.96
CA SER A 62 -6.42 0.79 15.47
C SER A 62 -6.09 -0.58 14.89
N PRO A 63 -7.07 -1.48 14.75
CA PRO A 63 -6.78 -2.80 14.20
C PRO A 63 -6.21 -2.72 12.76
N LEU A 64 -6.60 -1.72 11.96
CA LEU A 64 -6.04 -1.45 10.62
C LEU A 64 -4.59 -0.95 10.62
N THR A 65 -4.14 -0.33 11.71
CA THR A 65 -2.76 0.21 11.84
C THR A 65 -1.80 -0.77 12.51
N ASN A 66 -2.30 -1.89 13.02
CA ASN A 66 -1.52 -2.89 13.74
C ASN A 66 -1.28 -4.14 12.89
N ALA A 67 -0.02 -4.42 12.56
CA ALA A 67 0.39 -5.58 11.75
C ALA A 67 0.03 -6.95 12.36
N ASN A 68 -0.09 -7.03 13.69
CA ASN A 68 -0.42 -8.25 14.40
C ASN A 68 -1.94 -8.43 14.53
N GLN A 69 -2.67 -7.34 14.76
CA GLN A 69 -4.10 -7.39 15.01
C GLN A 69 -4.92 -7.49 13.73
N GLY A 70 -4.70 -6.60 12.76
CA GLY A 70 -5.50 -6.51 11.53
C GLY A 70 -6.99 -6.27 11.78
N TYR A 71 -7.78 -6.22 10.70
CA TYR A 71 -9.23 -6.08 10.80
C TYR A 71 -9.94 -7.16 9.96
N ASN A 72 -10.92 -7.85 10.56
CA ASN A 72 -11.72 -8.90 9.91
C ASN A 72 -13.21 -8.87 10.27
N ASP A 73 -13.70 -7.77 10.86
CA ASP A 73 -15.13 -7.59 11.05
C ASP A 73 -15.77 -7.14 9.72
N TRP A 74 -16.07 -8.13 8.87
CA TRP A 74 -16.62 -7.92 7.53
C TRP A 74 -18.01 -7.24 7.53
N GLY A 75 -18.74 -7.31 8.65
CA GLY A 75 -20.02 -6.61 8.80
C GLY A 75 -19.85 -5.10 8.88
N ASN A 76 -18.81 -4.65 9.58
CA ASN A 76 -18.57 -3.24 9.87
C ASN A 76 -17.41 -2.62 9.06
N ILE A 77 -16.75 -3.40 8.21
CA ILE A 77 -15.57 -2.98 7.45
C ILE A 77 -15.81 -1.73 6.60
N SER A 78 -16.97 -1.57 5.95
CA SER A 78 -17.22 -0.40 5.10
C SER A 78 -17.14 0.90 5.90
N GLY A 79 -17.85 0.95 7.04
CA GLY A 79 -17.81 2.10 7.95
C GLY A 79 -16.42 2.33 8.52
N ARG A 80 -15.73 1.25 8.90
CA ARG A 80 -14.39 1.33 9.47
C ARG A 80 -13.36 1.89 8.48
N LEU A 81 -13.43 1.49 7.21
CA LEU A 81 -12.53 2.02 6.17
C LEU A 81 -12.77 3.51 5.93
N VAL A 82 -14.03 3.96 5.94
CA VAL A 82 -14.40 5.38 5.77
C VAL A 82 -13.97 6.24 6.96
N GLU A 83 -14.08 5.73 8.18
CA GLU A 83 -13.57 6.41 9.37
C GLU A 83 -12.04 6.48 9.35
N HIS A 84 -11.39 5.37 9.00
CA HIS A 84 -9.94 5.26 8.98
C HIS A 84 -9.30 6.21 7.98
N GLU A 85 -9.80 6.29 6.74
CA GLU A 85 -9.22 7.15 5.71
C GLU A 85 -9.38 8.66 6.01
N LYS A 86 -10.32 9.01 6.91
CA LYS A 86 -10.50 10.39 7.42
C LYS A 86 -9.58 10.72 8.60
N SER A 87 -8.90 9.74 9.20
CA SER A 87 -8.10 9.97 10.39
C SER A 87 -6.82 10.75 10.07
N SER A 88 -6.39 11.61 11.01
CA SER A 88 -5.13 12.34 10.89
C SER A 88 -3.92 11.41 10.81
N SER A 89 -3.92 10.31 11.56
CA SER A 89 -2.88 9.29 11.49
C SER A 89 -2.76 8.65 10.12
N HIS A 90 -3.88 8.37 9.45
CA HIS A 90 -3.88 7.85 8.09
C HIS A 90 -3.30 8.87 7.11
N MET A 91 -3.76 10.13 7.18
CA MET A 91 -3.26 11.21 6.31
C MET A 91 -1.75 11.44 6.45
N LEU A 92 -1.24 11.47 7.68
CA LEU A 92 0.21 11.60 7.95
C LEU A 92 0.99 10.39 7.40
N SER A 93 0.47 9.18 7.58
CA SER A 93 1.10 7.96 7.08
C SER A 93 1.12 7.92 5.55
N MET A 94 0.05 8.37 4.90
CA MET A 94 -0.03 8.50 3.45
C MET A 94 0.95 9.56 2.92
N LYS A 95 1.11 10.69 3.62
CA LYS A 95 2.10 11.71 3.26
C LYS A 95 3.53 11.17 3.37
N ALA A 96 3.87 10.55 4.50
CA ALA A 96 5.19 9.93 4.72
C ALA A 96 5.48 8.84 3.67
N TRP A 97 4.45 8.08 3.29
CA TRP A 97 4.56 7.10 2.21
C TRP A 97 4.87 7.76 0.87
N LYS A 98 4.16 8.84 0.49
CA LYS A 98 4.39 9.53 -0.78
C LYS A 98 5.78 10.15 -0.87
N GLU A 99 6.26 10.74 0.22
CA GLU A 99 7.63 11.27 0.29
C GLU A 99 8.68 10.15 0.16
N THR A 100 8.44 9.01 0.80
CA THR A 100 9.31 7.84 0.68
C THR A 100 9.29 7.25 -0.73
N GLU A 101 8.11 7.14 -1.36
CA GLU A 101 7.97 6.71 -2.75
C GLU A 101 8.77 7.59 -3.71
N LEU A 102 8.73 8.93 -3.53
CA LEU A 102 9.48 9.87 -4.35
C LEU A 102 10.99 9.72 -4.15
N ARG A 103 11.46 9.59 -2.90
CA ARG A 103 12.88 9.38 -2.59
C ARG A 103 13.41 8.07 -3.19
N LEU A 104 12.65 6.99 -3.06
CA LEU A 104 13.04 5.69 -3.61
C LEU A 104 13.18 5.75 -5.14
N LYS A 105 12.21 6.38 -5.84
CA LYS A 105 12.32 6.59 -7.29
C LYS A 105 13.57 7.40 -7.67
N LYS A 106 13.91 8.45 -6.90
CA LYS A 106 15.11 9.25 -7.15
C LYS A 106 16.39 8.43 -6.97
N ILE A 107 16.48 7.63 -5.92
CA ILE A 107 17.65 6.76 -5.66
C ILE A 107 17.83 5.77 -6.81
N VAL A 108 16.75 5.08 -7.22
CA VAL A 108 16.78 4.16 -8.37
C VAL A 108 17.26 4.86 -9.64
N THR A 109 16.81 6.08 -9.90
CA THR A 109 17.27 6.85 -11.06
C THR A 109 18.76 7.19 -11.00
N ILE A 110 19.29 7.50 -9.81
CA ILE A 110 20.73 7.79 -9.61
C ILE A 110 21.58 6.55 -9.85
N ASP A 111 21.16 5.39 -9.33
CA ASP A 111 21.91 4.14 -9.53
C ASP A 111 21.97 3.78 -11.02
N VAL A 112 20.85 3.93 -11.75
CA VAL A 112 20.80 3.68 -13.21
C VAL A 112 21.69 4.66 -13.99
N SER A 113 21.76 5.93 -13.60
CA SER A 113 22.63 6.89 -14.30
C SER A 113 24.12 6.60 -14.03
N HIS A 114 24.46 6.20 -12.82
CA HIS A 114 25.82 5.79 -12.45
C HIS A 114 26.25 4.53 -13.19
N GLU A 115 25.39 3.51 -13.24
CA GLU A 115 25.67 2.27 -13.98
C GLU A 115 25.91 2.54 -15.48
N LYS A 116 25.10 3.41 -16.10
CA LYS A 116 25.29 3.84 -17.49
C LYS A 116 26.62 4.55 -17.71
N ALA A 117 27.02 5.44 -16.79
CA ALA A 117 28.31 6.14 -16.89
C ALA A 117 29.48 5.16 -16.84
N ILE A 118 29.46 4.21 -15.88
CA ILE A 118 30.48 3.16 -15.75
C ILE A 118 30.55 2.29 -17.00
N ASN A 119 29.40 1.86 -17.56
CA ASN A 119 29.39 1.04 -18.76
C ASN A 119 29.92 1.79 -19.99
N LYS A 120 29.62 3.09 -20.12
CA LYS A 120 30.16 3.92 -21.20
C LYS A 120 31.69 4.06 -21.11
N GLU A 121 32.23 4.24 -19.90
CA GLU A 121 33.69 4.24 -19.70
C GLU A 121 34.31 2.88 -20.01
N LYS A 122 33.67 1.77 -19.62
CA LYS A 122 34.13 0.42 -19.97
C LYS A 122 34.18 0.19 -21.49
N GLU A 123 33.16 0.63 -22.23
CA GLU A 123 33.15 0.54 -23.70
C GLU A 123 34.28 1.37 -24.30
N TYR A 124 34.45 2.62 -23.85
CA TYR A 124 35.57 3.46 -24.29
C TYR A 124 36.93 2.79 -24.07
N TRP A 125 37.19 2.23 -22.88
CA TRP A 125 38.45 1.55 -22.60
C TRP A 125 38.64 0.25 -23.38
N LYS A 126 37.57 -0.42 -23.83
CA LYS A 126 37.68 -1.59 -24.73
C LYS A 126 38.04 -1.23 -26.16
N ASP A 127 37.69 -0.03 -26.61
CA ASP A 127 38.02 0.44 -27.96
C ASP A 127 39.42 1.05 -28.04
N VAL A 128 39.95 1.54 -26.92
CA VAL A 128 41.28 2.18 -26.83
C VAL A 128 42.41 1.18 -26.53
N LEU A 129 42.11 0.03 -25.91
CA LEU A 129 43.05 -1.06 -25.60
C LEU A 129 42.93 -2.21 -26.60
#